data_AF-A0A760P9N2-F1
#
_entry.id   AF-A0A760P9N2-F1
#
_cell.length_a   1.000
_cell.length_b   1.000
_cell.length_c   1.000
_cell.angle_alpha   90.00
_cell.angle_beta   90.00
_cell.angle_gamma   90.00
#
_symmetry.space_group_name_H-M   'P 1'
#
loop_
_entity.id
_entity.type
_entity.pdbx_description
1 polymer ?
#
loop_
_entity_poly.entity_id
_entity_poly.type
_entity_poly.pdbx_seq_one_letter_code
_entity_poly.pdbx_strand_id
1 'polypeptide(L)'
;LMAIFSNFERNRNIERTRSGLAAARARGRVGGRKPSLSEDDIKQMKILLADPEMTVGAVAKRFNVSRMTIYRYTTKGNHSEKINDE
;
A
#
# COMPACT_ATOMS: atom_id res chain seq x y z
N LEU A 1 40.39 -1.22 -10.67
CA LEU A 1 40.00 -2.51 -11.29
C LEU A 1 38.98 -3.28 -10.44
N MET A 2 39.27 -3.60 -9.17
CA MET A 2 38.31 -4.33 -8.31
C MET A 2 36.95 -3.65 -8.15
N ALA A 3 36.90 -2.33 -7.97
CA ALA A 3 35.65 -1.59 -7.86
C ALA A 3 34.75 -1.68 -9.12
N ILE A 4 35.35 -1.77 -10.31
CA ILE A 4 34.60 -1.90 -11.58
C ILE A 4 33.95 -3.29 -11.65
N PHE A 5 34.71 -4.33 -11.29
CA PHE A 5 34.21 -5.69 -11.27
C PHE A 5 33.08 -5.88 -10.25
N SER A 6 33.26 -5.37 -9.02
CA SER A 6 32.20 -5.43 -7.99
C SER A 6 30.91 -4.71 -8.42
N ASN A 7 31.03 -3.58 -9.12
CA ASN A 7 29.85 -2.88 -9.65
C ASN A 7 29.17 -3.68 -10.77
N PHE A 8 29.94 -4.32 -11.65
CA PHE A 8 29.41 -5.19 -12.70
C PHE A 8 28.61 -6.37 -12.12
N GLU A 9 29.16 -7.06 -11.12
CA GLU A 9 28.48 -8.17 -10.45
C GLU A 9 27.21 -7.72 -9.73
N ARG A 10 27.26 -6.58 -9.02
CA ARG A 10 26.08 -6.01 -8.37
C ARG A 10 24.98 -5.69 -9.38
N ASN A 11 25.33 -5.07 -10.50
CA ASN A 11 24.37 -4.72 -11.56
C ASN A 11 23.75 -5.99 -12.17
N ARG A 12 24.55 -7.03 -12.40
CA ARG A 12 24.05 -8.34 -12.85
C ARG A 12 23.06 -8.96 -11.86
N ASN A 13 23.32 -8.87 -10.56
CA ASN A 13 22.41 -9.38 -9.53
C ASN A 13 21.11 -8.58 -9.42
N ILE A 14 21.18 -7.25 -9.55
CA ILE A 14 19.99 -6.37 -9.61
C ILE A 14 19.12 -6.76 -10.80
N GLU A 15 19.72 -6.94 -11.98
CA GLU A 15 18.99 -7.28 -13.20
C GLU A 15 18.27 -8.63 -13.07
N ARG A 16 18.94 -9.65 -12.53
CA ARG A 16 18.31 -10.95 -12.25
C ARG A 16 17.15 -10.83 -11.27
N THR A 17 17.29 -10.02 -10.23
CA THR A 17 16.23 -9.78 -9.24
C THR A 17 15.02 -9.09 -9.88
N ARG A 18 15.26 -8.09 -10.72
CA ARG A 18 14.20 -7.37 -11.44
C ARG A 18 13.46 -8.29 -12.40
N SER A 19 14.18 -9.09 -13.18
CA SER A 19 13.59 -10.10 -14.08
C SER A 19 12.73 -11.11 -13.32
N GLY A 20 13.22 -11.63 -12.18
CA GLY A 20 12.46 -12.54 -11.33
C GLY A 20 11.19 -11.90 -10.74
N LEU A 21 11.28 -10.65 -10.28
CA LEU A 21 10.12 -9.89 -9.79
C LEU A 21 9.09 -9.64 -10.91
N ALA A 22 9.53 -9.31 -12.11
CA ALA A 22 8.65 -9.14 -13.27
C ALA A 22 7.90 -10.44 -13.60
N ALA A 23 8.62 -11.56 -13.67
CA ALA A 23 8.01 -12.88 -13.89
C ALA A 23 7.02 -13.26 -12.79
N ALA A 24 7.32 -12.94 -11.52
CA ALA A 24 6.39 -13.19 -10.42
C ALA A 24 5.12 -12.34 -10.51
N ARG A 25 5.25 -11.05 -10.87
CA ARG A 25 4.10 -10.16 -11.10
C ARG A 25 3.24 -10.62 -12.27
N ALA A 26 3.84 -11.10 -13.36
CA ALA A 26 3.12 -11.66 -14.50
C ALA A 26 2.30 -12.91 -14.13
N ARG A 27 2.74 -13.68 -13.12
CA ARG A 27 1.98 -14.78 -12.52
C ARG A 27 0.90 -14.33 -11.50
N GLY A 28 0.66 -13.03 -11.36
CA GLY A 28 -0.34 -12.48 -10.44
C GLY A 28 0.14 -12.25 -9.01
N ARG A 29 1.43 -12.41 -8.69
CA ARG A 29 1.94 -12.10 -7.36
C ARG A 29 1.96 -10.59 -7.13
N VAL A 30 1.11 -10.12 -6.21
CA VAL A 30 1.17 -8.75 -5.69
C VAL A 30 2.22 -8.72 -4.55
N GLY A 31 3.34 -8.05 -4.80
CA GLY A 31 4.39 -7.83 -3.80
C GLY A 31 4.04 -6.70 -2.81
N GLY A 32 4.94 -6.44 -1.86
CA GLY A 32 4.80 -5.35 -0.89
C GLY A 32 4.18 -5.76 0.45
N ARG A 33 4.00 -4.78 1.34
CA ARG A 33 3.39 -4.98 2.66
C ARG A 33 1.89 -5.18 2.50
N LYS A 34 1.34 -6.23 3.13
CA LYS A 34 -0.12 -6.45 3.16
C LYS A 34 -0.82 -5.24 3.81
N PRO A 35 -2.00 -4.83 3.31
CA PRO A 35 -2.82 -3.82 3.98
C PRO A 35 -3.08 -4.18 5.44
N SER A 36 -3.13 -3.16 6.30
CA SER A 36 -3.37 -3.33 7.74
C SER A 36 -4.83 -3.62 8.08
N LEU A 37 -5.76 -3.35 7.15
CA LEU A 37 -7.20 -3.53 7.30
C LEU A 37 -7.69 -4.38 6.13
N SER A 38 -8.60 -5.31 6.42
CA SER A 38 -9.32 -6.07 5.40
C SER A 38 -10.38 -5.20 4.71
N GLU A 39 -10.95 -5.68 3.61
CA GLU A 39 -12.04 -4.97 2.92
C GLU A 39 -13.28 -4.81 3.81
N ASP A 40 -13.59 -5.83 4.62
CA ASP A 40 -14.71 -5.79 5.54
C ASP A 40 -14.45 -4.83 6.70
N ASP A 41 -13.22 -4.76 7.20
CA ASP A 41 -12.84 -3.74 8.19
C ASP A 41 -13.01 -2.33 7.62
N ILE A 42 -12.66 -2.12 6.35
CA ILE A 42 -12.84 -0.82 5.68
C ILE A 42 -14.32 -0.45 5.59
N LYS A 43 -15.21 -1.41 5.25
CA LYS A 43 -16.65 -1.17 5.21
C LYS A 43 -17.18 -0.81 6.60
N GLN A 44 -16.83 -1.57 7.63
CA GLN A 44 -17.25 -1.31 9.01
C GLN A 44 -16.72 0.03 9.52
N MET A 45 -15.47 0.36 9.23
CA MET A 45 -14.85 1.64 9.56
C MET A 45 -15.60 2.81 8.92
N LYS A 46 -16.00 2.71 7.64
CA LYS A 46 -16.80 3.75 6.96
C LYS A 46 -18.17 3.96 7.60
N ILE A 47 -18.83 2.87 8.00
CA ILE A 47 -20.12 2.95 8.72
C ILE A 47 -19.93 3.65 10.07
N LEU A 48 -18.91 3.28 10.83
CA LEU A 48 -18.62 3.89 12.12
C LEU A 48 -18.26 5.38 12.02
N LEU A 49 -17.61 5.80 10.94
CA LEU A 49 -17.28 7.21 10.69
C LEU A 49 -18.47 8.05 10.19
N ALA A 50 -19.56 7.42 9.76
CA ALA A 50 -20.78 8.11 9.36
C ALA A 50 -21.62 8.57 10.55
N ASP A 51 -21.40 7.97 11.73
CA ASP A 51 -22.03 8.37 12.98
C ASP A 51 -21.41 9.68 13.51
N PRO A 52 -22.19 10.76 13.68
CA PRO A 52 -21.68 12.05 14.15
C PRO A 52 -21.10 12.02 15.58
N GLU A 53 -21.46 11.04 16.40
CA GLU A 53 -20.93 10.90 17.77
C GLU A 53 -19.56 10.20 17.80
N MET A 54 -19.14 9.58 16.69
CA MET A 54 -17.95 8.75 16.65
C MET A 54 -16.72 9.54 16.22
N THR A 55 -15.70 9.57 17.08
CA THR A 55 -14.43 10.24 16.74
C THR A 55 -13.49 9.34 15.94
N VAL A 56 -12.71 9.93 15.03
CA VAL A 56 -11.63 9.23 14.30
C VAL A 56 -10.65 8.53 15.24
N GLY A 57 -10.40 9.11 16.42
CA GLY A 57 -9.55 8.53 17.45
C GLY A 57 -10.13 7.24 18.05
N ALA A 58 -11.43 7.21 18.33
CA ALA A 58 -12.11 6.02 18.84
C ALA A 58 -12.10 4.88 17.80
N VAL A 59 -12.39 5.21 16.54
CA VAL A 59 -12.34 4.24 15.42
C VAL A 59 -10.92 3.68 15.25
N ALA A 60 -9.91 4.54 15.27
CA ALA A 60 -8.51 4.12 15.15
C ALA A 60 -8.09 3.14 16.27
N LYS A 61 -8.51 3.41 17.51
CA LYS A 61 -8.28 2.49 18.64
C LYS A 61 -8.98 1.15 18.44
N ARG A 62 -10.24 1.15 17.98
CA ARG A 62 -11.02 -0.07 17.76
C ARG A 62 -10.37 -1.02 16.75
N PHE A 63 -9.81 -0.48 15.67
CA PHE A 63 -9.12 -1.26 14.65
C PHE A 63 -7.61 -1.44 14.91
N ASN A 64 -7.11 -0.97 16.06
CA ASN A 64 -5.68 -0.98 16.42
C ASN A 64 -4.76 -0.41 15.32
N VAL A 65 -5.17 0.71 14.73
CA VAL A 65 -4.41 1.42 13.70
C VAL A 65 -4.17 2.88 14.09
N SER A 66 -3.21 3.53 13.43
CA SER A 66 -3.01 4.96 13.60
C SER A 66 -4.15 5.77 13.01
N ARG A 67 -4.42 6.98 13.55
CA ARG A 67 -5.34 7.96 12.93
C ARG A 67 -4.99 8.23 11.47
N MET A 68 -3.69 8.30 11.15
CA MET A 68 -3.21 8.46 9.77
C MET A 68 -3.63 7.31 8.86
N THR A 69 -3.72 6.08 9.40
CA THR A 69 -4.21 4.94 8.63
C THR A 69 -5.69 5.11 8.27
N ILE A 70 -6.51 5.60 9.20
CA ILE A 70 -7.92 5.92 8.92
C ILE A 70 -8.01 6.99 7.81
N TYR A 71 -7.29 8.11 7.96
CA TYR A 71 -7.28 9.16 6.94
C TYR A 71 -6.83 8.68 5.55
N ARG A 72 -5.87 7.75 5.48
CA ARG A 72 -5.44 7.16 4.22
C ARG A 72 -6.57 6.44 3.48
N TYR A 73 -7.54 5.87 4.19
CA TYR A 73 -8.69 5.20 3.57
C TYR A 73 -9.88 6.13 3.30
N THR A 74 -10.00 7.26 4.02
CA THR A 74 -11.07 8.24 3.81
C THR A 74 -10.71 9.28 2.74
N THR A 75 -9.47 9.77 2.72
CA THR A 75 -9.01 10.78 1.74
C THR A 75 -8.73 10.19 0.36
N LYS A 76 -8.47 8.88 0.26
CA LYS A 76 -8.17 8.20 -1.01
C LYS A 76 -9.30 8.27 -2.05
N GLY A 77 -10.52 8.63 -1.66
CA GLY A 77 -11.63 8.86 -2.59
C GLY A 77 -11.44 10.07 -3.52
N ASN A 78 -10.57 11.03 -3.19
CA ASN A 78 -10.52 12.32 -3.90
C ASN A 78 -9.32 12.49 -4.84
N HIS A 79 -8.46 11.48 -5.04
CA HIS A 79 -7.29 11.57 -5.94
C HIS A 79 -7.27 10.51 -7.05
N SER A 80 -8.08 9.46 -6.97
CA SER A 80 -8.17 8.46 -8.05
C SER A 80 -9.20 8.80 -9.15
N GLU A 81 -10.08 9.78 -8.93
CA GLU A 81 -11.04 10.24 -9.95
C GLU A 81 -10.47 11.30 -10.91
N LYS A 82 -9.30 11.88 -10.62
CA LYS A 82 -8.71 12.99 -11.40
C LYS A 82 -7.69 12.55 -12.47
N ILE A 83 -7.57 11.25 -12.77
CA ILE A 83 -6.51 10.73 -13.67
C ILE A 83 -7.08 10.13 -14.96
N ASN A 84 -8.40 10.18 -15.19
CA ASN A 84 -9.03 9.67 -16.42
C ASN A 84 -9.81 10.74 -17.22
N ASP A 85 -9.70 12.01 -16.87
CA ASP A 85 -10.21 13.14 -17.67
C ASP A 85 -9.02 13.99 -18.15
N GLU A 86 -8.24 13.47 -19.09
CA GLU A 86 -7.43 14.21 -20.11
C GLU A 86 -6.76 13.23 -21.08
#